data_AF-A0AAW2HBL2-F1
#
_entry.id   AF-A0AAW2HBL2-F1
#
_cell.length_a   1.000
_cell.length_b   1.000
_cell.length_c   1.000
_cell.angle_alpha   90.00
_cell.angle_beta   90.00
_cell.angle_gamma   90.00
#
_symmetry.space_group_name_H-M   'P 1'
#
loop_
_entity.id
_entity.type
_entity.pdbx_description
1 polymer ?
#
loop_
_entity_poly.entity_id
_entity_poly.type
_entity_poly.pdbx_seq_one_letter_code
_entity_poly.pdbx_strand_id
1 'polypeptide(L)'
;MISIYPFGDEYFAMTEFPVIHRINPKDLTTEERIDLKGKLGVVNHTAHPHVLPDGTVYNLGTYISKTGPKYCIIEFAKTEGTGAAFPAGGSMFDQARMVASVPTRWKLHPGYMHTFGMTENYFVIVEQPLSVSVTAVVTNTLLDRPLAESLKWYPEEKTIIYLICRKSGRVCRTFHAESFFYLHIINQYEEDDHVVLDICCYKNPSMINCMYIDALKEGYKNPNYASMFRGRPLRFVLPINPTKSEAHRIHNGRIFVKPELLCTLGCETPQIHYEKYSGRKYRYFYAISSDVDLENPGTLIKVDVRNKTRMTWCDDNIFPSEPIFVPRPDSAAEDDGVVLSALVWGRGMENRVGLLILDAHTWTEIGRAVFTTDGPVPKCLHGWFVNGSKFTDDHAS
;
A
#
# COMPACT_ATOMS: atom_id res chain seq x y z
N MET A 1 5.14 -6.00 12.60
CA MET A 1 3.88 -5.46 12.06
C MET A 1 4.22 -4.38 11.06
N ILE A 2 3.40 -4.21 10.03
CA ILE A 2 3.66 -3.32 8.88
C ILE A 2 2.78 -2.07 8.95
N SER A 3 1.50 -2.23 9.27
CA SER A 3 0.51 -1.16 9.25
C SER A 3 -0.54 -1.32 10.35
N ILE A 4 -1.40 -0.30 10.49
CA ILE A 4 -2.59 -0.30 11.34
C ILE A 4 -3.77 0.25 10.55
N TYR A 5 -4.92 -0.41 10.61
CA TYR A 5 -6.12 0.02 9.91
C TYR A 5 -7.38 -0.14 10.77
N PRO A 6 -8.38 0.74 10.59
CA PRO A 6 -9.68 0.56 11.22
C PRO A 6 -10.49 -0.54 10.53
N PHE A 7 -11.16 -1.36 11.34
CA PHE A 7 -12.23 -2.27 10.93
C PHE A 7 -13.44 -1.94 11.81
N GLY A 8 -14.33 -1.10 11.29
CA GLY A 8 -15.40 -0.50 12.10
C GLY A 8 -14.82 0.49 13.11
N ASP A 9 -15.14 0.30 14.39
CA ASP A 9 -14.64 1.14 15.48
C ASP A 9 -13.39 0.54 16.17
N GLU A 10 -12.93 -0.62 15.70
CA GLU A 10 -11.75 -1.32 16.20
C GLU A 10 -10.52 -1.10 15.31
N TYR A 11 -9.32 -1.25 15.86
CA TYR A 11 -8.06 -1.04 15.15
C TYR A 11 -7.20 -2.29 15.15
N PHE A 12 -6.69 -2.64 13.97
CA PHE A 12 -5.92 -3.85 13.78
C PHE A 12 -4.53 -3.53 13.25
N ALA A 13 -3.51 -3.96 13.98
CA ALA A 13 -2.16 -4.06 13.46
C ALA A 13 -2.09 -5.25 12.49
N MET A 14 -1.49 -5.02 11.31
CA MET A 14 -1.41 -5.99 10.23
C MET A 14 0.03 -6.32 9.84
N THR A 15 0.22 -7.50 9.30
CA THR A 15 1.40 -7.94 8.54
C THR A 15 0.91 -8.59 7.25
N GLU A 16 1.76 -9.30 6.51
CA GLU A 16 1.37 -10.03 5.30
C GLU A 16 1.08 -11.53 5.54
N PHE A 17 1.20 -11.97 6.78
CA PHE A 17 0.76 -13.29 7.25
C PHE A 17 -0.72 -13.28 7.62
N PRO A 18 -1.41 -14.43 7.70
CA PRO A 18 -2.86 -14.50 7.88
C PRO A 18 -3.36 -14.11 9.28
N VAL A 19 -2.50 -13.50 10.10
CA VAL A 19 -2.77 -13.17 11.50
C VAL A 19 -2.70 -11.66 11.66
N ILE A 20 -3.74 -11.11 12.29
CA ILE A 20 -3.83 -9.70 12.65
C ILE A 20 -4.11 -9.57 14.15
N HIS A 21 -3.78 -8.40 14.70
CA HIS A 21 -3.87 -8.15 16.14
C HIS A 21 -4.72 -6.92 16.40
N ARG A 22 -5.80 -7.06 17.17
CA ARG A 22 -6.57 -5.92 17.67
C ARG A 22 -5.75 -5.20 18.71
N ILE A 23 -5.67 -3.88 18.58
CA ILE A 23 -4.99 -3.03 19.56
C ILE A 23 -5.96 -1.99 20.11
N ASN A 24 -5.78 -1.66 21.38
CA ASN A 24 -6.49 -0.55 21.98
C ASN A 24 -5.82 0.77 21.53
N PRO A 25 -6.55 1.68 20.87
CA PRO A 25 -5.95 2.91 20.35
C PRO A 25 -5.64 3.96 21.43
N LYS A 26 -6.12 3.79 22.68
CA LYS A 26 -5.88 4.73 23.78
C LYS A 26 -4.61 4.39 24.57
N ASP A 27 -4.42 3.11 24.92
CA ASP A 27 -3.29 2.65 25.75
C ASP A 27 -2.29 1.74 25.02
N LEU A 28 -2.55 1.42 23.74
CA LEU A 28 -1.71 0.61 22.86
C LEU A 28 -1.54 -0.86 23.30
N THR A 29 -2.38 -1.35 24.21
CA THR A 29 -2.37 -2.76 24.60
C THR A 29 -2.87 -3.65 23.46
N THR A 30 -2.34 -4.88 23.39
CA THR A 30 -2.81 -5.90 22.44
C THR A 30 -3.98 -6.65 23.06
N GLU A 31 -5.15 -6.57 22.43
CA GLU A 31 -6.40 -7.09 23.00
C GLU A 31 -6.76 -8.47 22.43
N GLU A 32 -6.55 -8.69 21.14
CA GLU A 32 -7.00 -9.92 20.46
C GLU A 32 -6.08 -10.32 19.30
N ARG A 33 -6.00 -11.63 19.04
CA ARG A 33 -5.32 -12.22 17.89
C ARG A 33 -6.33 -12.93 17.00
N ILE A 34 -6.50 -12.47 15.76
CA ILE A 34 -7.41 -13.06 14.78
C ILE A 34 -6.61 -13.84 13.73
N ASP A 35 -7.00 -15.10 13.49
CA ASP A 35 -6.44 -15.95 12.44
C ASP A 35 -7.40 -16.05 11.24
N LEU A 36 -7.08 -15.32 10.18
CA LEU A 36 -7.85 -15.30 8.93
C LEU A 36 -7.72 -16.59 8.12
N LYS A 37 -6.69 -17.41 8.37
CA LYS A 37 -6.59 -18.75 7.75
C LYS A 37 -7.67 -19.66 8.30
N GLY A 38 -7.87 -19.66 9.62
CA GLY A 38 -8.91 -20.44 10.29
C GLY A 38 -10.33 -20.02 9.87
N LYS A 39 -10.56 -18.72 9.69
CA LYS A 39 -11.88 -18.17 9.33
C LYS A 39 -12.19 -18.24 7.82
N LEU A 40 -11.22 -17.92 6.96
CA LEU A 40 -11.44 -17.71 5.52
C LEU A 40 -10.64 -18.65 4.60
N GLY A 41 -9.73 -19.46 5.14
CA GLY A 41 -8.81 -20.29 4.34
C GLY A 41 -7.72 -19.49 3.61
N VAL A 42 -7.56 -18.22 3.95
CA VAL A 42 -6.57 -17.29 3.38
C VAL A 42 -5.20 -17.60 3.99
N VAL A 43 -4.18 -17.81 3.16
CA VAL A 43 -2.82 -18.18 3.61
C VAL A 43 -1.90 -16.98 3.77
N ASN A 44 -2.21 -15.86 3.11
CA ASN A 44 -1.57 -14.56 3.27
C ASN A 44 -2.55 -13.46 2.80
N HIS A 45 -2.33 -12.24 3.25
CA HIS A 45 -3.06 -11.06 2.78
C HIS A 45 -2.15 -9.86 2.74
N THR A 46 -2.58 -8.78 2.10
CA THR A 46 -1.80 -7.54 2.14
C THR A 46 -1.97 -6.83 3.48
N ALA A 47 -0.99 -6.00 3.82
CA ALA A 47 -1.07 -5.07 4.94
C ALA A 47 -1.69 -3.71 4.53
N HIS A 48 -2.39 -3.66 3.39
CA HIS A 48 -2.90 -2.43 2.78
C HIS A 48 -4.35 -2.61 2.31
N PRO A 49 -5.29 -2.85 3.25
CA PRO A 49 -6.70 -2.91 2.91
C PRO A 49 -7.21 -1.54 2.42
N HIS A 50 -8.23 -1.57 1.58
CA HIS A 50 -9.02 -0.39 1.25
C HIS A 50 -10.16 -0.20 2.25
N VAL A 51 -10.23 0.96 2.90
CA VAL A 51 -11.31 1.33 3.83
C VAL A 51 -12.24 2.33 3.16
N LEU A 52 -13.52 1.99 3.00
CA LEU A 52 -14.51 2.87 2.38
C LEU A 52 -15.14 3.85 3.39
N PRO A 53 -15.74 4.96 2.91
CA PRO A 53 -16.43 5.91 3.79
C PRO A 53 -17.58 5.31 4.60
N ASP A 54 -18.22 4.26 4.10
CA ASP A 54 -19.26 3.52 4.82
C ASP A 54 -18.70 2.54 5.88
N GLY A 55 -17.37 2.43 5.97
CA GLY A 55 -16.62 1.55 6.87
C GLY A 55 -16.47 0.11 6.38
N THR A 56 -16.93 -0.21 5.17
CA THR A 56 -16.60 -1.48 4.52
C THR A 56 -15.11 -1.54 4.23
N VAL A 57 -14.49 -2.68 4.54
CA VAL A 57 -13.07 -2.91 4.28
C VAL A 57 -12.91 -3.99 3.22
N TYR A 58 -12.04 -3.73 2.23
CA TYR A 58 -11.62 -4.74 1.27
C TYR A 58 -10.13 -5.04 1.43
N ASN A 59 -9.74 -6.31 1.35
CA ASN A 59 -8.33 -6.69 1.34
C ASN A 59 -8.07 -7.74 0.24
N LEU A 60 -6.85 -7.74 -0.28
CA LEU A 60 -6.34 -8.76 -1.18
C LEU A 60 -5.63 -9.85 -0.36
N GLY A 61 -5.87 -11.10 -0.69
CA GLY A 61 -5.09 -12.22 -0.16
C GLY A 61 -5.00 -13.39 -1.12
N THR A 62 -4.27 -14.43 -0.70
CA THR A 62 -4.17 -15.70 -1.44
C THR A 62 -4.86 -16.80 -0.64
N TYR A 63 -5.61 -17.67 -1.32
CA TYR A 63 -6.18 -18.87 -0.73
C TYR A 63 -5.92 -20.09 -1.63
N ILE A 64 -5.99 -21.29 -1.03
CA ILE A 64 -5.78 -22.54 -1.75
C ILE A 64 -7.13 -23.14 -2.11
N SER A 65 -7.42 -23.19 -3.42
CA SER A 65 -8.61 -23.85 -3.96
C SER A 65 -8.30 -25.28 -4.43
N LYS A 66 -9.34 -26.06 -4.76
CA LYS A 66 -9.19 -27.40 -5.38
C LYS A 66 -8.35 -27.38 -6.68
N THR A 67 -8.34 -26.25 -7.39
CA THR A 67 -7.62 -26.09 -8.66
C THR A 67 -6.21 -25.51 -8.51
N GLY A 68 -5.79 -25.20 -7.29
CA GLY A 68 -4.52 -24.52 -6.99
C GLY A 68 -4.72 -23.19 -6.25
N PRO A 69 -3.64 -22.45 -5.98
CA PRO A 69 -3.71 -21.14 -5.36
C PRO A 69 -4.46 -20.14 -6.24
N LYS A 70 -5.15 -19.21 -5.59
CA LYS A 70 -5.85 -18.10 -6.23
C LYS A 70 -5.67 -16.83 -5.40
N TYR A 71 -5.55 -15.70 -6.07
CA TYR A 71 -5.76 -14.40 -5.44
C TYR A 71 -7.25 -14.20 -5.21
N CYS A 72 -7.61 -13.56 -4.09
CA CYS A 72 -8.98 -13.26 -3.73
C CYS A 72 -9.10 -11.86 -3.14
N ILE A 73 -10.22 -11.20 -3.43
CA ILE A 73 -10.63 -9.99 -2.72
C ILE A 73 -11.60 -10.40 -1.62
N ILE A 74 -11.27 -10.03 -0.39
CA ILE A 74 -12.03 -10.27 0.82
C ILE A 74 -12.77 -8.99 1.15
N GLU A 75 -14.06 -9.09 1.40
CA GLU A 75 -14.90 -8.02 1.93
C GLU A 75 -15.15 -8.27 3.42
N PHE A 76 -14.98 -7.23 4.22
CA PHE A 76 -15.38 -7.14 5.61
C PHE A 76 -16.46 -6.05 5.66
N ALA A 77 -17.73 -6.45 5.66
CA ALA A 77 -18.86 -5.53 5.68
C ALA A 77 -19.02 -4.92 7.09
N LYS A 78 -19.48 -3.66 7.18
CA LYS A 78 -19.73 -2.99 8.48
C LYS A 78 -21.06 -3.42 9.12
N THR A 79 -22.02 -3.84 8.31
CA THR A 79 -23.35 -4.26 8.76
C THR A 79 -23.65 -5.64 8.25
N GLU A 80 -24.63 -6.31 8.86
CA GLU A 80 -25.17 -7.55 8.30
C GLU A 80 -25.72 -7.32 6.89
N GLY A 81 -25.87 -8.39 6.10
CA GLY A 81 -26.50 -8.35 4.77
C GLY A 81 -27.94 -7.77 4.74
N THR A 82 -28.54 -7.53 5.91
CA THR A 82 -29.84 -6.88 6.14
C THR A 82 -29.73 -5.38 6.44
N GLY A 83 -28.52 -4.84 6.59
CA GLY A 83 -28.25 -3.46 7.05
C GLY A 83 -28.26 -3.28 8.57
N ALA A 84 -28.46 -4.35 9.35
CA ALA A 84 -28.44 -4.31 10.81
C ALA A 84 -27.01 -4.25 11.36
N ALA A 85 -26.84 -3.67 12.56
CA ALA A 85 -25.60 -3.79 13.33
C ALA A 85 -25.32 -5.27 13.68
N PHE A 86 -24.06 -5.62 13.91
CA PHE A 86 -23.72 -6.96 14.35
C PHE A 86 -24.43 -7.30 15.68
N PRO A 87 -24.91 -8.54 15.85
CA PRO A 87 -25.41 -9.00 17.15
C PRO A 87 -24.32 -8.85 18.22
N ALA A 88 -24.71 -8.75 19.49
CA ALA A 88 -23.77 -8.60 20.59
C ALA A 88 -22.69 -9.70 20.55
N GLY A 89 -21.42 -9.29 20.41
CA GLY A 89 -20.27 -10.19 20.28
C GLY A 89 -19.92 -10.63 18.85
N GLY A 90 -20.67 -10.20 17.84
CA GLY A 90 -20.35 -10.41 16.42
C GLY A 90 -19.38 -9.35 15.89
N SER A 91 -18.53 -9.73 14.94
CA SER A 91 -17.53 -8.86 14.34
C SER A 91 -17.62 -8.85 12.81
N MET A 92 -17.00 -7.86 12.17
CA MET A 92 -16.83 -7.80 10.72
C MET A 92 -16.14 -9.05 10.15
N PHE A 93 -15.35 -9.76 10.96
CA PHE A 93 -14.63 -10.98 10.57
C PHE A 93 -15.53 -12.22 10.47
N ASP A 94 -16.70 -12.21 11.11
CA ASP A 94 -17.61 -13.36 11.10
C ASP A 94 -18.46 -13.42 9.83
N GLN A 95 -18.65 -12.28 9.16
CA GLN A 95 -19.33 -12.17 7.87
C GLN A 95 -18.36 -11.90 6.71
N ALA A 96 -17.05 -11.95 6.98
CA ALA A 96 -16.05 -11.74 5.95
C ALA A 96 -16.22 -12.77 4.82
N ARG A 97 -16.17 -12.32 3.57
CA ARG A 97 -16.40 -13.20 2.41
C ARG A 97 -15.51 -12.84 1.24
N MET A 98 -15.19 -13.85 0.43
CA MET A 98 -14.49 -13.63 -0.84
C MET A 98 -15.49 -13.12 -1.89
N VAL A 99 -15.25 -11.95 -2.44
CA VAL A 99 -16.13 -11.30 -3.44
C VAL A 99 -15.60 -11.41 -4.87
N ALA A 100 -14.30 -11.70 -5.02
CA ALA A 100 -13.66 -11.91 -6.30
C ALA A 100 -12.50 -12.90 -6.17
N SER A 101 -12.18 -13.62 -7.25
CA SER A 101 -10.97 -14.44 -7.29
C SER A 101 -10.38 -14.58 -8.69
N VAL A 102 -9.06 -14.72 -8.76
CA VAL A 102 -8.29 -14.94 -9.99
C VAL A 102 -7.26 -16.04 -9.74
N PRO A 103 -7.12 -17.05 -10.63
CA PRO A 103 -6.06 -18.04 -10.50
C PRO A 103 -4.69 -17.38 -10.59
N THR A 104 -3.72 -17.89 -9.83
CA THR A 104 -2.33 -17.43 -10.00
C THR A 104 -1.77 -17.91 -11.33
N ARG A 105 -0.87 -17.13 -11.94
CA ARG A 105 -0.18 -17.54 -13.17
C ARG A 105 0.60 -18.85 -12.98
N TRP A 106 1.22 -19.03 -11.82
CA TRP A 106 2.02 -20.22 -11.49
C TRP A 106 1.54 -20.90 -10.21
N LYS A 107 1.22 -22.20 -10.29
CA LYS A 107 0.64 -22.97 -9.18
C LYS A 107 1.58 -23.17 -7.99
N LEU A 108 2.89 -23.26 -8.23
CA LEU A 108 3.91 -23.42 -7.19
C LEU A 108 4.69 -22.12 -6.91
N HIS A 109 4.34 -21.04 -7.61
CA HIS A 109 5.01 -19.75 -7.57
C HIS A 109 3.96 -18.61 -7.62
N PRO A 110 3.01 -18.53 -6.66
CA PRO A 110 2.12 -17.38 -6.57
C PRO A 110 2.93 -16.07 -6.51
N GLY A 111 2.43 -15.01 -7.15
CA GLY A 111 3.01 -13.69 -7.13
C GLY A 111 3.02 -13.08 -5.72
N TYR A 112 4.07 -12.34 -5.40
CA TYR A 112 4.15 -11.52 -4.21
C TYR A 112 3.26 -10.27 -4.41
N MET A 113 2.31 -10.06 -3.50
CA MET A 113 1.34 -8.98 -3.55
C MET A 113 1.44 -8.14 -2.28
N HIS A 114 1.73 -6.85 -2.43
CA HIS A 114 1.84 -5.91 -1.31
C HIS A 114 0.65 -4.95 -1.21
N THR A 115 0.10 -4.52 -2.35
CA THR A 115 -1.10 -3.68 -2.42
C THR A 115 -1.99 -4.13 -3.57
N PHE A 116 -3.21 -3.61 -3.63
CA PHE A 116 -4.13 -3.76 -4.76
C PHE A 116 -4.88 -2.44 -4.98
N GLY A 117 -5.55 -2.30 -6.11
CA GLY A 117 -6.34 -1.11 -6.40
C GLY A 117 -7.84 -1.40 -6.34
N MET A 118 -8.62 -0.38 -6.03
CA MET A 118 -10.08 -0.40 -6.08
C MET A 118 -10.64 0.92 -6.61
N THR A 119 -11.54 0.82 -7.57
CA THR A 119 -12.35 1.91 -8.13
C THR A 119 -13.82 1.69 -7.80
N GLU A 120 -14.71 2.53 -8.29
CA GLU A 120 -16.16 2.34 -8.12
C GLU A 120 -16.64 0.99 -8.69
N ASN A 121 -16.15 0.59 -9.85
CA ASN A 121 -16.62 -0.59 -10.58
C ASN A 121 -15.62 -1.74 -10.66
N TYR A 122 -14.34 -1.50 -10.40
CA TYR A 122 -13.28 -2.50 -10.58
C TYR A 122 -12.37 -2.68 -9.37
N PHE A 123 -11.98 -3.93 -9.12
CA PHE A 123 -10.74 -4.24 -8.41
C PHE A 123 -9.59 -4.37 -9.41
N VAL A 124 -8.39 -3.93 -9.03
CA VAL A 124 -7.17 -3.95 -9.83
C VAL A 124 -6.13 -4.82 -9.13
N ILE A 125 -5.76 -5.94 -9.73
CA ILE A 125 -4.68 -6.81 -9.23
C ILE A 125 -3.51 -6.71 -10.19
N VAL A 126 -2.35 -6.25 -9.72
CA VAL A 126 -1.10 -6.19 -10.47
C VAL A 126 -0.21 -7.38 -10.07
N GLU A 127 -0.24 -8.45 -10.86
CA GLU A 127 0.59 -9.65 -10.67
C GLU A 127 1.98 -9.41 -11.29
N GLN A 128 2.89 -8.91 -10.46
CA GLN A 128 4.30 -8.71 -10.80
C GLN A 128 5.07 -10.05 -10.90
N PRO A 129 6.18 -10.13 -11.68
CA PRO A 129 6.95 -11.35 -11.83
C PRO A 129 7.95 -11.62 -10.68
N LEU A 130 7.63 -11.13 -9.48
CA LEU A 130 8.21 -11.58 -8.21
C LEU A 130 7.27 -12.60 -7.60
N SER A 131 7.71 -13.85 -7.45
CA SER A 131 6.90 -14.92 -6.87
C SER A 131 7.39 -15.36 -5.50
N VAL A 132 6.52 -16.01 -4.73
CA VAL A 132 6.84 -16.80 -3.54
C VAL A 132 6.87 -18.28 -3.95
N SER A 133 8.05 -18.90 -3.94
CA SER A 133 8.18 -20.34 -4.22
C SER A 133 7.60 -21.16 -3.06
N VAL A 134 6.53 -21.92 -3.33
CA VAL A 134 5.87 -22.77 -2.32
C VAL A 134 6.82 -23.85 -1.80
N THR A 135 7.63 -24.44 -2.69
CA THR A 135 8.62 -25.45 -2.30
C THR A 135 9.72 -24.84 -1.43
N ALA A 136 10.21 -23.64 -1.78
CA ALA A 136 11.19 -22.94 -0.98
C ALA A 136 10.63 -22.52 0.38
N VAL A 137 9.36 -22.10 0.48
CA VAL A 137 8.71 -21.82 1.77
C VAL A 137 8.76 -23.06 2.67
N VAL A 138 8.33 -24.22 2.17
CA VAL A 138 8.36 -25.48 2.95
C VAL A 138 9.79 -25.82 3.38
N THR A 139 10.74 -25.81 2.45
CA THR A 139 12.14 -26.12 2.75
C THR A 139 12.75 -25.14 3.74
N ASN A 140 12.54 -23.84 3.57
CA ASN A 140 13.10 -22.80 4.44
C ASN A 140 12.48 -22.82 5.83
N THR A 141 11.18 -23.12 5.96
CA THR A 141 10.55 -23.33 7.28
C THR A 141 11.13 -24.55 8.00
N LEU A 142 11.37 -25.66 7.30
CA LEU A 142 11.97 -26.87 7.90
C LEU A 142 13.43 -26.69 8.30
N LEU A 143 14.17 -25.86 7.56
CA LEU A 143 15.60 -25.59 7.78
C LEU A 143 15.86 -24.32 8.61
N ASP A 144 14.81 -23.70 9.16
CA ASP A 144 14.88 -22.43 9.91
C ASP A 144 15.64 -21.31 9.16
N ARG A 145 15.34 -21.16 7.87
CA ARG A 145 15.92 -20.13 6.99
C ARG A 145 14.95 -18.97 6.77
N PRO A 146 15.46 -17.75 6.49
CA PRO A 146 14.62 -16.59 6.21
C PRO A 146 13.64 -16.83 5.05
N LEU A 147 12.35 -16.55 5.28
CA LEU A 147 11.32 -16.70 4.25
C LEU A 147 11.51 -15.79 3.03
N ALA A 148 12.27 -14.70 3.17
CA ALA A 148 12.66 -13.83 2.07
C ALA A 148 13.44 -14.59 0.96
N GLU A 149 14.17 -15.67 1.30
CA GLU A 149 14.88 -16.50 0.31
C GLU A 149 13.93 -17.30 -0.60
N SER A 150 12.66 -17.38 -0.23
CA SER A 150 11.60 -18.01 -1.03
C SER A 150 11.14 -17.11 -2.19
N LEU A 151 11.54 -15.83 -2.21
CA LEU A 151 11.23 -14.92 -3.29
C LEU A 151 12.04 -15.26 -4.56
N LYS A 152 11.37 -15.32 -5.71
CA LYS A 152 12.00 -15.59 -7.03
C LYS A 152 11.51 -14.59 -8.07
N TRP A 153 12.44 -13.89 -8.68
CA TRP A 153 12.20 -12.91 -9.75
C TRP A 153 12.35 -13.55 -11.13
N TYR A 154 11.40 -13.28 -12.02
CA TYR A 154 11.40 -13.75 -13.42
C TYR A 154 11.45 -12.55 -14.38
N PRO A 155 12.64 -12.03 -14.73
CA PRO A 155 12.77 -10.76 -15.46
C PRO A 155 12.17 -10.77 -16.86
N GLU A 156 12.15 -11.93 -17.52
CA GLU A 156 11.61 -12.11 -18.88
C GLU A 156 10.07 -12.21 -18.92
N GLU A 157 9.45 -12.35 -17.75
CA GLU A 157 8.01 -12.50 -17.64
C GLU A 157 7.33 -11.14 -17.53
N LYS A 158 6.25 -10.93 -18.27
CA LYS A 158 5.50 -9.66 -18.24
C LYS A 158 4.74 -9.52 -16.91
N THR A 159 4.53 -8.27 -16.49
CA THR A 159 3.57 -7.95 -15.43
C THR A 159 2.16 -8.09 -15.99
N ILE A 160 1.24 -8.70 -15.23
CA ILE A 160 -0.16 -8.86 -15.62
C ILE A 160 -1.03 -7.96 -14.73
N ILE A 161 -1.90 -7.18 -15.34
CA ILE A 161 -2.85 -6.31 -14.62
C ILE A 161 -4.26 -6.82 -14.90
N TYR A 162 -4.91 -7.37 -13.88
CA TYR A 162 -6.30 -7.83 -13.96
C TYR A 162 -7.25 -6.72 -13.50
N LEU A 163 -8.22 -6.38 -14.35
CA LEU A 163 -9.41 -5.64 -13.94
C LEU A 163 -10.54 -6.61 -13.68
N ILE A 164 -11.05 -6.62 -12.45
CA ILE A 164 -12.12 -7.51 -12.00
C ILE A 164 -13.35 -6.65 -11.71
N CYS A 165 -14.48 -6.93 -12.37
CA CYS A 165 -15.70 -6.16 -12.09
C CYS A 165 -16.21 -6.47 -10.68
N ARG A 166 -16.39 -5.45 -9.85
CA ARG A 166 -16.83 -5.58 -8.45
C ARG A 166 -18.20 -6.27 -8.34
N LYS A 167 -19.13 -5.94 -9.25
CA LYS A 167 -20.49 -6.51 -9.25
C LYS A 167 -20.51 -8.03 -9.50
N SER A 168 -19.63 -8.53 -10.37
CA SER A 168 -19.65 -9.95 -10.77
C SER A 168 -18.56 -10.79 -10.12
N GLY A 169 -17.53 -10.16 -9.56
CA GLY A 169 -16.34 -10.83 -9.03
C GLY A 169 -15.47 -11.50 -10.11
N ARG A 170 -15.71 -11.22 -11.39
CA ARG A 170 -15.03 -11.86 -12.54
C ARG A 170 -14.08 -10.91 -13.24
N VAL A 171 -12.98 -11.45 -13.77
CA VAL A 171 -12.05 -10.71 -14.62
C VAL A 171 -12.78 -10.19 -15.86
N CYS A 172 -12.76 -8.88 -16.03
CA CYS A 172 -13.41 -8.17 -17.13
C CYS A 172 -12.41 -7.81 -18.23
N ARG A 173 -11.18 -7.47 -17.85
CA ARG A 173 -10.06 -7.22 -18.76
C ARG A 173 -8.74 -7.66 -18.14
N THR A 174 -7.79 -7.98 -19.00
CA THR A 174 -6.41 -8.31 -18.63
C THR A 174 -5.47 -7.50 -19.51
N PHE A 175 -4.52 -6.80 -18.88
CA PHE A 175 -3.47 -6.04 -19.54
C PHE A 175 -2.10 -6.61 -19.21
N HIS A 176 -1.13 -6.33 -20.06
CA HIS A 176 0.26 -6.70 -19.89
C HIS A 176 1.15 -5.47 -19.94
N ALA A 177 2.18 -5.45 -19.12
CA ALA A 177 3.20 -4.41 -19.13
C ALA A 177 4.60 -5.05 -19.14
N GLU A 178 5.64 -4.25 -19.39
CA GLU A 178 7.01 -4.68 -19.13
C GLU A 178 7.18 -5.12 -17.67
N SER A 179 8.17 -5.97 -17.40
CA SER A 179 8.44 -6.43 -16.04
C SER A 179 8.84 -5.24 -15.15
N PHE A 180 8.19 -5.16 -13.99
CA PHE A 180 8.54 -4.20 -12.94
C PHE A 180 8.20 -4.78 -11.57
N PHE A 181 8.88 -4.29 -10.54
CA PHE A 181 8.57 -4.56 -9.15
C PHE A 181 7.82 -3.37 -8.55
N TYR A 182 6.87 -3.60 -7.65
CA TYR A 182 6.20 -2.55 -6.89
C TYR A 182 5.84 -3.05 -5.49
N LEU A 183 5.69 -2.10 -4.58
CA LEU A 183 5.04 -2.30 -3.29
C LEU A 183 3.71 -1.54 -3.27
N HIS A 184 3.72 -0.23 -3.55
CA HIS A 184 2.55 0.62 -3.36
C HIS A 184 1.93 1.11 -4.67
N ILE A 185 0.61 0.94 -4.76
CA ILE A 185 -0.26 1.68 -5.67
C ILE A 185 -0.56 3.05 -5.02
N ILE A 186 -0.46 4.12 -5.80
CA ILE A 186 -0.73 5.50 -5.35
C ILE A 186 -2.24 5.75 -5.33
N ASN A 187 -2.89 5.57 -6.48
CA ASN A 187 -4.34 5.64 -6.62
C ASN A 187 -4.75 4.98 -7.94
N GLN A 188 -6.05 4.72 -8.08
CA GLN A 188 -6.67 4.22 -9.28
C GLN A 188 -8.04 4.85 -9.43
N TYR A 189 -8.46 5.15 -10.65
CA TYR A 189 -9.78 5.74 -10.89
C TYR A 189 -10.28 5.47 -12.30
N GLU A 190 -11.57 5.66 -12.50
CA GLU A 190 -12.23 5.54 -13.79
C GLU A 190 -12.34 6.92 -14.46
N GLU A 191 -11.99 7.00 -15.74
CA GLU A 191 -12.13 8.20 -16.55
C GLU A 191 -12.26 7.81 -18.04
N ASP A 192 -13.27 8.35 -18.73
CA ASP A 192 -13.45 8.24 -20.18
C ASP A 192 -13.26 6.81 -20.75
N ASP A 193 -13.93 5.80 -20.17
CA ASP A 193 -13.81 4.37 -20.52
C ASP A 193 -12.40 3.77 -20.32
N HIS A 194 -11.62 4.37 -19.43
CA HIS A 194 -10.34 3.86 -18.95
C HIS A 194 -10.35 3.68 -17.45
N VAL A 195 -9.51 2.76 -16.98
CA VAL A 195 -9.00 2.78 -15.61
C VAL A 195 -7.60 3.38 -15.63
N VAL A 196 -7.40 4.45 -14.88
CA VAL A 196 -6.08 5.03 -14.62
C VAL A 196 -5.51 4.36 -13.38
N LEU A 197 -4.25 3.92 -13.44
CA LEU A 197 -3.52 3.28 -12.35
C LEU A 197 -2.19 3.99 -12.13
N ASP A 198 -2.05 4.66 -10.99
CA ASP A 198 -0.82 5.31 -10.56
C ASP A 198 -0.11 4.45 -9.52
N ILE A 199 1.19 4.20 -9.70
CA ILE A 199 1.91 3.14 -8.98
C ILE A 199 3.40 3.45 -8.85
N CYS A 200 4.00 3.12 -7.69
CA CYS A 200 5.43 3.28 -7.45
C CYS A 200 6.19 2.06 -7.99
N CYS A 201 6.82 2.20 -9.16
CA CYS A 201 7.48 1.09 -9.86
C CYS A 201 9.01 1.14 -9.73
N TYR A 202 9.60 -0.03 -9.54
CA TYR A 202 11.03 -0.29 -9.62
C TYR A 202 11.32 -1.18 -10.83
N LYS A 203 12.52 -1.07 -11.39
CA LYS A 203 12.94 -1.92 -12.51
C LYS A 203 12.95 -3.42 -12.15
N ASN A 204 13.30 -3.74 -10.91
CA ASN A 204 13.45 -5.10 -10.39
C ASN A 204 13.36 -5.06 -8.84
N PRO A 205 13.33 -6.22 -8.16
CA PRO A 205 13.17 -6.26 -6.70
C PRO A 205 14.48 -6.07 -5.92
N SER A 206 15.55 -5.54 -6.54
CA SER A 206 16.84 -5.34 -5.86
C SER A 206 16.74 -4.43 -4.62
N MET A 207 15.72 -3.57 -4.55
CA MET A 207 15.41 -2.77 -3.37
C MET A 207 15.18 -3.64 -2.11
N ILE A 208 14.61 -4.85 -2.24
CA ILE A 208 14.40 -5.77 -1.10
C ILE A 208 15.72 -6.14 -0.42
N ASN A 209 16.76 -6.39 -1.20
CA ASN A 209 18.08 -6.72 -0.67
C ASN A 209 18.68 -5.58 0.15
N CYS A 210 18.25 -4.35 -0.13
CA CYS A 210 18.74 -3.17 0.56
C CYS A 210 18.03 -2.93 1.90
N MET A 211 16.92 -3.63 2.16
CA MET A 211 16.16 -3.56 3.42
C MET A 211 16.67 -4.54 4.49
N TYR A 212 17.66 -5.38 4.17
CA TYR A 212 18.35 -6.19 5.19
C TYR A 212 19.13 -5.27 6.14
N ILE A 213 19.09 -5.56 7.45
CA ILE A 213 19.75 -4.73 8.47
C ILE A 213 21.25 -4.57 8.20
N ASP A 214 21.94 -5.62 7.78
CA ASP A 214 23.37 -5.55 7.44
C ASP A 214 23.60 -4.67 6.21
N ALA A 215 22.74 -4.77 5.19
CA ALA A 215 22.82 -3.91 4.02
C ALA A 215 22.51 -2.44 4.34
N LEU A 216 21.59 -2.16 5.27
CA LEU A 216 21.31 -0.81 5.75
C LEU A 216 22.51 -0.22 6.51
N LYS A 217 23.14 -1.00 7.38
CA LYS A 217 24.33 -0.59 8.14
C LYS A 217 25.54 -0.33 7.26
N GLU A 218 25.67 -1.08 6.17
CA GLU A 218 26.83 -1.04 5.28
C GLU A 218 26.56 -0.37 3.93
N GLY A 219 25.39 0.25 3.74
CA GLY A 219 24.96 0.80 2.45
C GLY A 219 25.96 1.77 1.82
N TYR A 220 26.65 2.56 2.65
CA TYR A 220 27.70 3.50 2.23
C TYR A 220 28.92 2.82 1.58
N LYS A 221 29.14 1.52 1.82
CA LYS A 221 30.22 0.74 1.19
C LYS A 221 29.86 0.23 -0.19
N ASN A 222 28.57 0.19 -0.54
CA ASN A 222 28.10 -0.35 -1.81
C ASN A 222 27.82 0.79 -2.80
N PRO A 223 28.69 1.03 -3.81
CA PRO A 223 28.50 2.11 -4.78
C PRO A 223 27.22 1.96 -5.61
N ASN A 224 26.65 0.75 -5.68
CA ASN A 224 25.41 0.47 -6.40
C ASN A 224 24.16 0.59 -5.53
N TYR A 225 24.29 0.86 -4.22
CA TYR A 225 23.16 0.90 -3.27
C TYR A 225 22.04 1.83 -3.74
N ALA A 226 22.40 3.05 -4.14
CA ALA A 226 21.44 4.03 -4.64
C ALA A 226 20.70 3.59 -5.91
N SER A 227 21.41 2.90 -6.82
CA SER A 227 20.82 2.41 -8.06
C SER A 227 19.73 1.35 -7.83
N MET A 228 19.84 0.58 -6.75
CA MET A 228 18.87 -0.46 -6.38
C MET A 228 17.56 0.12 -5.80
N PHE A 229 17.58 1.36 -5.31
CA PHE A 229 16.42 2.07 -4.73
C PHE A 229 15.65 2.97 -5.72
N ARG A 230 15.99 2.90 -7.01
CA ARG A 230 15.38 3.74 -8.06
C ARG A 230 13.95 3.32 -8.40
N GLY A 231 13.01 3.69 -7.54
CA GLY A 231 11.58 3.67 -7.81
C GLY A 231 11.17 4.90 -8.62
N ARG A 232 10.11 4.83 -9.42
CA ARG A 232 9.49 5.98 -10.10
C ARG A 232 7.97 5.85 -10.05
N PRO A 233 7.24 6.94 -9.74
CA PRO A 233 5.79 6.95 -9.84
C PRO A 233 5.38 6.99 -11.31
N LEU A 234 4.63 5.99 -11.73
CA LEU A 234 4.21 5.73 -13.10
C LEU A 234 2.68 5.70 -13.19
N ARG A 235 2.14 6.16 -14.32
CA ARG A 235 0.72 6.11 -14.64
C ARG A 235 0.46 5.18 -15.81
N PHE A 236 -0.37 4.17 -15.60
CA PHE A 236 -0.92 3.31 -16.65
C PHE A 236 -2.35 3.74 -16.97
N VAL A 237 -2.66 3.84 -18.27
CA VAL A 237 -4.01 4.10 -18.76
C VAL A 237 -4.54 2.83 -19.43
N LEU A 238 -5.53 2.20 -18.79
CA LEU A 238 -6.03 0.86 -19.10
C LEU A 238 -7.39 0.97 -19.83
N PRO A 239 -7.44 0.81 -21.16
CA PRO A 239 -8.69 0.97 -21.92
C PRO A 239 -9.66 -0.19 -21.65
N ILE A 240 -10.87 0.13 -21.18
CA ILE A 240 -11.91 -0.86 -20.89
C ILE A 240 -12.47 -1.41 -22.21
N ASN A 241 -12.79 -0.56 -23.18
CA ASN A 241 -13.18 -0.99 -24.53
C ASN A 241 -12.23 -0.37 -25.58
N PRO A 242 -11.08 -1.00 -25.86
CA PRO A 242 -10.07 -0.42 -26.73
C PRO A 242 -10.65 -0.16 -28.13
N THR A 243 -10.52 1.09 -28.57
CA THR A 243 -10.93 1.54 -29.89
C THR A 243 -10.00 0.99 -30.97
N LYS A 244 -10.39 1.07 -32.26
CA LYS A 244 -9.50 0.69 -33.38
C LYS A 244 -8.17 1.46 -33.36
N SER A 245 -8.18 2.71 -32.90
CA SER A 245 -6.97 3.53 -32.72
C SER A 245 -6.06 3.01 -31.62
N GLU A 246 -6.58 2.31 -30.61
CA GLU A 246 -5.81 1.70 -29.52
C GLU A 246 -5.44 0.25 -29.79
N ALA A 247 -5.97 -0.34 -30.87
CA ALA A 247 -5.69 -1.71 -31.27
C ALA A 247 -4.20 -1.98 -31.56
N HIS A 248 -3.38 -0.94 -31.78
CA HIS A 248 -1.91 -1.08 -31.86
C HIS A 248 -1.28 -1.56 -30.53
N ARG A 249 -2.02 -1.50 -29.43
CA ARG A 249 -1.65 -2.08 -28.13
C ARG A 249 -1.91 -3.59 -28.08
N ILE A 250 -2.64 -4.16 -29.05
CA ILE A 250 -2.98 -5.57 -29.07
C ILE A 250 -1.89 -6.36 -29.80
N HIS A 251 -1.13 -7.16 -29.07
CA HIS A 251 -0.16 -8.09 -29.64
C HIS A 251 -0.55 -9.53 -29.27
N ASN A 252 -0.76 -10.40 -30.26
CA ASN A 252 -1.22 -11.78 -30.07
C ASN A 252 -2.48 -11.90 -29.19
N GLY A 253 -3.44 -10.99 -29.36
CA GLY A 253 -4.70 -10.97 -28.59
C GLY A 253 -4.57 -10.44 -27.15
N ARG A 254 -3.38 -9.97 -26.74
CA ARG A 254 -3.12 -9.37 -25.43
C ARG A 254 -2.99 -7.85 -25.53
N ILE A 255 -3.59 -7.11 -24.62
CA ILE A 255 -3.48 -5.64 -24.58
C ILE A 255 -2.23 -5.26 -23.79
N PHE A 256 -1.26 -4.65 -24.45
CA PHE A 256 -0.02 -4.18 -23.86
C PHE A 256 -0.10 -2.69 -23.53
N VAL A 257 0.18 -2.34 -22.28
CA VAL A 257 0.13 -0.95 -21.78
C VAL A 257 1.53 -0.48 -21.42
N LYS A 258 1.80 0.78 -21.78
CA LYS A 258 3.04 1.48 -21.42
C LYS A 258 2.69 2.61 -20.48
N PRO A 259 3.46 2.80 -19.39
CA PRO A 259 3.20 3.87 -18.46
C PRO A 259 3.76 5.19 -18.97
N GLU A 260 3.24 6.29 -18.44
CA GLU A 260 3.90 7.58 -18.44
C GLU A 260 4.52 7.89 -17.07
N LEU A 261 5.56 8.73 -17.05
CA LEU A 261 6.22 9.17 -15.82
C LEU A 261 5.44 10.32 -15.17
N LEU A 262 5.17 10.21 -13.86
CA LEU A 262 4.50 11.26 -13.08
C LEU A 262 5.50 12.23 -12.43
N CYS A 263 6.64 11.74 -11.97
CA CYS A 263 7.67 12.55 -11.32
C CYS A 263 9.07 11.96 -11.59
N THR A 264 10.07 12.83 -11.78
CA THR A 264 11.46 12.39 -12.00
C THR A 264 12.20 11.97 -10.73
N LEU A 265 11.67 12.33 -9.54
CA LEU A 265 12.15 11.80 -8.26
C LEU A 265 11.45 10.48 -7.95
N GLY A 266 12.22 9.56 -7.37
CA GLY A 266 11.66 8.36 -6.79
C GLY A 266 10.74 8.68 -5.62
N CYS A 267 9.58 8.05 -5.60
CA CYS A 267 8.55 8.24 -4.58
C CYS A 267 8.22 6.88 -3.98
N GLU A 268 8.05 6.83 -2.67
CA GLU A 268 7.46 5.67 -2.00
C GLU A 268 6.55 6.02 -0.83
N THR A 269 5.85 4.99 -0.30
CA THR A 269 4.83 5.11 0.75
C THR A 269 3.86 6.26 0.43
N PRO A 270 3.19 6.19 -0.73
CA PRO A 270 2.37 7.27 -1.21
C PRO A 270 1.09 7.39 -0.39
N GLN A 271 0.69 8.63 -0.15
CA GLN A 271 -0.54 9.01 0.51
C GLN A 271 -1.29 10.04 -0.35
N ILE A 272 -2.60 10.06 -0.22
CA ILE A 272 -3.50 11.01 -0.92
C ILE A 272 -4.53 11.53 0.08
N HIS A 273 -5.38 12.46 -0.35
CA HIS A 273 -6.63 12.76 0.36
C HIS A 273 -7.60 11.58 0.21
N TYR A 274 -7.32 10.50 0.93
CA TYR A 274 -7.88 9.18 0.69
C TYR A 274 -9.40 9.13 0.84
N GLU A 275 -9.95 9.72 1.89
CA GLU A 275 -11.38 9.70 2.21
C GLU A 275 -12.27 10.22 1.05
N LYS A 276 -11.78 11.22 0.30
CA LYS A 276 -12.54 11.88 -0.77
C LYS A 276 -12.12 11.47 -2.18
N TYR A 277 -10.87 11.03 -2.36
CA TYR A 277 -10.26 10.83 -3.68
C TYR A 277 -9.74 9.41 -3.96
N SER A 278 -9.75 8.50 -3.00
CA SER A 278 -9.43 7.09 -3.27
C SER A 278 -10.44 6.49 -4.25
N GLY A 279 -9.97 5.82 -5.30
CA GLY A 279 -10.85 5.28 -6.34
C GLY A 279 -11.40 6.32 -7.32
N ARG A 280 -11.03 7.60 -7.17
CA ARG A 280 -11.59 8.75 -7.91
C ARG A 280 -10.49 9.61 -8.52
N LYS A 281 -10.84 10.38 -9.56
CA LYS A 281 -9.90 11.30 -10.21
C LYS A 281 -9.36 12.31 -9.20
N TYR A 282 -8.04 12.46 -9.16
CA TYR A 282 -7.30 13.22 -8.16
C TYR A 282 -6.14 13.99 -8.80
N ARG A 283 -5.50 14.89 -8.05
CA ARG A 283 -4.40 15.76 -8.51
C ARG A 283 -3.12 15.62 -7.68
N TYR A 284 -3.21 15.33 -6.39
CA TYR A 284 -2.06 15.37 -5.49
C TYR A 284 -1.82 14.04 -4.77
N PHE A 285 -0.56 13.63 -4.74
CA PHE A 285 -0.09 12.63 -3.78
C PHE A 285 1.14 13.15 -3.02
N TYR A 286 1.36 12.55 -1.87
CA TYR A 286 2.43 12.84 -0.94
C TYR A 286 3.25 11.56 -0.74
N ALA A 287 4.57 11.65 -0.65
CA ALA A 287 5.43 10.49 -0.56
C ALA A 287 6.74 10.81 0.17
N ILE A 288 7.45 9.77 0.62
CA ILE A 288 8.89 9.90 0.89
C ILE A 288 9.66 9.79 -0.43
N SER A 289 10.85 10.37 -0.49
CA SER A 289 11.79 10.07 -1.56
C SER A 289 12.28 8.63 -1.46
N SER A 290 12.25 7.91 -2.57
CA SER A 290 12.96 6.62 -2.67
C SER A 290 14.39 6.78 -3.19
N ASP A 291 14.79 7.97 -3.64
CA ASP A 291 16.16 8.24 -4.10
C ASP A 291 17.05 8.53 -2.90
N VAL A 292 17.95 7.58 -2.57
CA VAL A 292 18.77 7.58 -1.32
C VAL A 292 20.13 8.28 -1.46
N ASP A 293 20.49 8.74 -2.64
CA ASP A 293 21.72 9.52 -2.93
C ASP A 293 21.45 11.00 -3.18
N LEU A 294 20.25 11.47 -2.86
CA LEU A 294 20.00 12.90 -2.74
C LEU A 294 20.91 13.48 -1.65
N GLU A 295 21.19 14.78 -1.75
CA GLU A 295 21.92 15.52 -0.71
C GLU A 295 21.27 15.31 0.67
N ASN A 296 19.93 15.27 0.71
CA ASN A 296 19.14 14.89 1.87
C ASN A 296 18.27 13.67 1.56
N PRO A 297 18.67 12.44 1.96
CA PRO A 297 17.88 11.23 1.71
C PRO A 297 16.55 11.21 2.48
N GLY A 298 16.44 11.97 3.57
CA GLY A 298 15.19 12.20 4.31
C GLY A 298 14.31 13.28 3.68
N THR A 299 13.86 13.07 2.45
CA THR A 299 13.03 14.04 1.71
C THR A 299 11.56 13.62 1.67
N LEU A 300 10.65 14.54 1.95
CA LEU A 300 9.21 14.45 1.67
C LEU A 300 8.87 15.14 0.35
N ILE A 301 7.94 14.58 -0.40
CA ILE A 301 7.58 15.03 -1.75
C ILE A 301 6.06 15.21 -1.84
N LYS A 302 5.61 16.34 -2.36
CA LYS A 302 4.26 16.53 -2.91
C LYS A 302 4.35 16.55 -4.43
N VAL A 303 3.50 15.78 -5.10
CA VAL A 303 3.46 15.71 -6.57
C VAL A 303 2.10 16.15 -7.09
N ASP A 304 2.10 17.07 -8.06
CA ASP A 304 0.93 17.43 -8.86
C ASP A 304 0.92 16.57 -10.13
N VAL A 305 0.06 15.54 -10.17
CA VAL A 305 0.02 14.58 -11.29
C VAL A 305 -0.55 15.17 -12.58
N ARG A 306 -1.24 16.32 -12.50
CA ARG A 306 -1.79 17.00 -13.67
C ARG A 306 -0.72 17.84 -14.35
N ASN A 307 -0.01 18.67 -13.59
CA ASN A 307 1.01 19.58 -14.13
C ASN A 307 2.41 18.95 -14.17
N LYS A 308 2.59 17.76 -13.60
CA LYS A 308 3.87 17.05 -13.48
C LYS A 308 4.94 17.87 -12.75
N THR A 309 4.51 18.66 -11.77
CA THR A 309 5.36 19.46 -10.89
C THR A 309 5.46 18.81 -9.52
N ARG A 310 6.47 19.21 -8.74
CA ARG A 310 6.66 18.73 -7.36
C ARG A 310 7.13 19.84 -6.43
N MET A 311 6.87 19.63 -5.14
CA MET A 311 7.47 20.35 -4.02
C MET A 311 8.18 19.35 -3.12
N THR A 312 9.27 19.78 -2.47
CA THR A 312 10.05 18.92 -1.58
C THR A 312 10.32 19.61 -0.26
N TRP A 313 10.36 18.83 0.81
CA TRP A 313 10.80 19.27 2.14
C TRP A 313 11.88 18.31 2.63
N CYS A 314 12.93 18.84 3.24
CA CYS A 314 13.99 18.09 3.89
C CYS A 314 14.67 18.96 4.94
N ASP A 315 15.39 18.35 5.87
CA ASP A 315 16.14 19.02 6.93
C ASP A 315 17.36 18.16 7.29
N ASP A 316 18.44 18.79 7.77
CA ASP A 316 19.71 18.07 8.00
C ASP A 316 19.55 17.01 9.09
N ASN A 317 20.05 15.81 8.80
CA ASN A 317 20.06 14.67 9.72
C ASN A 317 18.66 14.23 10.22
N ILE A 318 17.61 14.55 9.48
CA ILE A 318 16.23 14.14 9.77
C ILE A 318 15.74 13.12 8.74
N PHE A 319 15.08 12.08 9.21
CA PHE A 319 14.49 11.02 8.39
C PHE A 319 12.99 10.92 8.67
N PRO A 320 12.15 11.52 7.82
CA PRO A 320 10.70 11.48 7.98
C PRO A 320 10.11 10.09 7.64
N SER A 321 8.99 9.77 8.28
CA SER A 321 8.12 8.64 7.95
C SER A 321 7.22 8.95 6.75
N GLU A 322 6.37 7.98 6.40
CA GLU A 322 5.23 8.19 5.50
C GLU A 322 4.47 9.50 5.83
N PRO A 323 4.17 10.34 4.82
CA PRO A 323 3.45 11.60 5.00
C PRO A 323 1.92 11.41 5.00
N ILE A 324 1.30 11.33 6.17
CA ILE A 324 -0.14 11.12 6.32
C ILE A 324 -0.88 12.45 6.12
N PHE A 325 -1.74 12.53 5.10
CA PHE A 325 -2.58 13.70 4.87
C PHE A 325 -3.78 13.72 5.82
N VAL A 326 -4.05 14.88 6.41
CA VAL A 326 -5.20 15.14 7.27
C VAL A 326 -5.97 16.33 6.70
N PRO A 327 -7.19 16.13 6.16
CA PRO A 327 -7.95 17.24 5.60
C PRO A 327 -8.36 18.24 6.67
N ARG A 328 -8.44 19.52 6.27
CA ARG A 328 -9.22 20.49 7.04
C ARG A 328 -10.69 20.02 7.07
N PRO A 329 -11.40 20.13 8.21
CA PRO A 329 -12.84 19.95 8.21
C PRO A 329 -13.50 20.79 7.10
N ASP A 330 -14.41 20.18 6.35
CA ASP A 330 -15.12 20.80 5.22
C ASP A 330 -14.21 21.32 4.08
N SER A 331 -13.02 20.73 3.91
CA SER A 331 -12.06 21.09 2.85
C SER A 331 -12.68 21.16 1.45
N ALA A 332 -12.52 22.32 0.83
CA ALA A 332 -13.00 22.59 -0.53
C ALA A 332 -11.98 22.12 -1.58
N ALA A 333 -10.70 22.38 -1.36
CA ALA A 333 -9.61 21.94 -2.24
C ALA A 333 -9.09 20.56 -1.83
N GLU A 334 -8.51 19.83 -2.79
CA GLU A 334 -7.97 18.50 -2.57
C GLU A 334 -6.81 18.49 -1.55
N ASP A 335 -5.98 19.55 -1.58
CA ASP A 335 -4.81 19.76 -0.73
C ASP A 335 -5.05 20.77 0.40
N ASP A 336 -6.31 21.07 0.76
CA ASP A 336 -6.65 21.91 1.91
C ASP A 336 -6.63 21.07 3.20
N GLY A 337 -5.47 21.06 3.84
CA GLY A 337 -5.22 20.29 5.05
C GLY A 337 -3.75 20.36 5.47
N VAL A 338 -3.35 19.40 6.28
CA VAL A 338 -1.96 19.26 6.74
C VAL A 338 -1.41 17.89 6.39
N VAL A 339 -0.09 17.78 6.36
CA VAL A 339 0.61 16.50 6.26
C VAL A 339 1.40 16.27 7.55
N LEU A 340 1.22 15.09 8.14
CA LEU A 340 1.89 14.63 9.34
C LEU A 340 2.98 13.63 8.98
N SER A 341 4.17 13.77 9.57
CA SER A 341 5.23 12.79 9.42
C SER A 341 6.03 12.65 10.71
N ALA A 342 6.20 11.42 11.19
CA ALA A 342 7.07 11.16 12.33
C ALA A 342 8.53 11.34 11.90
N LEU A 343 9.31 12.00 12.74
CA LEU A 343 10.70 12.31 12.49
C LEU A 343 11.58 11.46 13.39
N VAL A 344 12.62 10.85 12.82
CA VAL A 344 13.75 10.28 13.57
C VAL A 344 15.05 10.98 13.16
N TRP A 345 16.00 11.05 14.08
CA TRP A 345 17.31 11.66 13.84
C TRP A 345 18.39 10.58 13.75
N GLY A 346 19.38 10.83 12.87
CA GLY A 346 20.58 10.01 12.79
C GLY A 346 21.73 10.56 13.65
N ARG A 347 22.93 10.01 13.42
CA ARG A 347 24.21 10.50 13.98
C ARG A 347 24.22 10.63 15.52
N GLY A 348 23.80 9.59 16.24
CA GLY A 348 23.87 9.55 17.70
C GLY A 348 22.68 10.22 18.42
N MET A 349 21.62 10.55 17.68
CA MET A 349 20.39 11.16 18.21
C MET A 349 19.19 10.21 18.05
N GLU A 350 19.42 8.90 18.11
CA GLU A 350 18.39 7.88 17.81
C GLU A 350 17.24 7.86 18.85
N ASN A 351 17.42 8.47 20.01
CA ASN A 351 16.38 8.68 21.04
C ASN A 351 15.57 9.97 20.82
N ARG A 352 15.96 10.82 19.86
CA ARG A 352 15.25 12.04 19.52
C ARG A 352 14.21 11.72 18.45
N VAL A 353 12.98 12.10 18.74
CA VAL A 353 11.84 11.89 17.85
C VAL A 353 10.97 13.13 17.77
N GLY A 354 10.14 13.20 16.74
CA GLY A 354 9.21 14.29 16.61
C GLY A 354 8.07 13.99 15.65
N LEU A 355 7.15 14.94 15.56
CA LEU A 355 6.05 14.95 14.62
C LEU A 355 6.11 16.27 13.85
N LEU A 356 6.38 16.19 12.55
CA LEU A 356 6.34 17.30 11.61
C LEU A 356 4.91 17.58 11.18
N ILE A 357 4.57 18.85 11.03
CA ILE A 357 3.32 19.32 10.43
C ILE A 357 3.66 20.26 9.28
N LEU A 358 3.29 19.85 8.06
CA LEU A 358 3.38 20.66 6.85
C LEU A 358 2.00 21.16 6.46
N ASP A 359 1.92 22.40 5.98
CA ASP A 359 0.77 22.85 5.20
C ASP A 359 0.76 22.09 3.87
N ALA A 360 -0.33 21.35 3.61
CA ALA A 360 -0.40 20.48 2.46
C ALA A 360 -0.46 21.25 1.13
N HIS A 361 -0.89 22.52 1.14
CA HIS A 361 -1.02 23.37 -0.04
C HIS A 361 0.33 23.97 -0.45
N THR A 362 0.98 24.69 0.48
CA THR A 362 2.23 25.43 0.26
C THR A 362 3.47 24.54 0.40
N TRP A 363 3.33 23.37 1.03
CA TRP A 363 4.41 22.45 1.39
C TRP A 363 5.43 23.07 2.38
N THR A 364 5.02 24.08 3.13
CA THR A 364 5.85 24.73 4.16
C THR A 364 5.58 24.12 5.53
N GLU A 365 6.62 24.01 6.34
CA GLU A 365 6.46 23.63 7.74
C GLU A 365 5.69 24.70 8.52
N ILE A 366 4.63 24.27 9.21
CA ILE A 366 3.85 25.13 10.11
C ILE A 366 4.17 24.87 11.58
N GLY A 367 4.77 23.71 11.89
CA GLY A 367 5.31 23.42 13.20
C GLY A 367 5.79 21.98 13.33
N ARG A 368 6.47 21.69 14.45
CA ARG A 368 6.81 20.33 14.85
C ARG A 368 6.79 20.17 16.37
N ALA A 369 6.43 18.99 16.84
CA ALA A 369 6.61 18.58 18.24
C ALA A 369 7.85 17.69 18.33
N VAL A 370 8.73 17.92 19.31
CA VAL A 370 9.98 17.16 19.48
C VAL A 370 10.08 16.68 20.92
N PHE A 371 10.47 15.42 21.10
CA PHE A 371 10.64 14.80 22.41
C PHE A 371 11.76 13.76 22.39
N THR A 372 12.18 13.35 23.59
CA THR A 372 13.24 12.34 23.79
C THR A 372 12.64 11.11 24.44
N THR A 373 12.97 9.93 23.93
CA THR A 373 12.57 8.64 24.47
C THR A 373 13.70 8.01 25.29
N ASP A 374 13.35 7.05 26.16
CA ASP A 374 14.33 6.33 27.00
C ASP A 374 15.32 5.47 26.18
N GLY A 375 14.93 5.09 24.96
CA GLY A 375 15.76 4.31 24.05
C GLY A 375 15.56 4.69 22.58
N PRO A 376 16.34 4.09 21.67
CA PRO A 376 16.28 4.38 20.24
C PRO A 376 14.91 4.06 19.65
N VAL A 377 14.41 4.92 18.76
CA VAL A 377 13.14 4.71 18.06
C VAL A 377 13.41 4.35 16.60
N PRO A 378 12.96 3.17 16.12
CA PRO A 378 13.12 2.80 14.73
C PRO A 378 12.18 3.62 13.83
N LYS A 379 12.58 3.79 12.57
CA LYS A 379 11.71 4.37 11.55
C LYS A 379 10.47 3.49 11.37
N CYS A 380 9.28 4.09 11.42
CA CYS A 380 8.02 3.41 11.12
C CYS A 380 7.79 3.26 9.61
N LEU A 381 6.92 2.31 9.24
CA LEU A 381 6.52 2.07 7.85
C LEU A 381 5.23 2.82 7.54
N HIS A 382 4.10 2.36 8.10
CA HIS A 382 2.78 2.93 7.86
C HIS A 382 2.05 3.27 9.15
N GLY A 383 1.10 4.20 9.04
CA GLY A 383 0.25 4.63 10.14
C GLY A 383 -1.14 5.04 9.69
N TRP A 384 -1.96 5.44 10.65
CA TRP A 384 -3.30 5.96 10.40
C TRP A 384 -3.57 7.15 11.33
N PHE A 385 -4.19 8.20 10.81
CA PHE A 385 -4.66 9.31 11.64
C PHE A 385 -6.09 9.05 12.09
N VAL A 386 -6.35 9.12 13.39
CA VAL A 386 -7.69 8.99 13.96
C VAL A 386 -8.10 10.32 14.58
N ASN A 387 -9.31 10.78 14.23
CA ASN A 387 -9.90 11.93 14.90
C ASN A 387 -10.18 11.60 16.37
N GLY A 388 -9.57 12.36 17.28
CA GLY A 388 -9.67 12.16 18.73
C GLY A 388 -11.09 12.23 19.30
N SER A 389 -12.04 12.87 18.60
CA SER A 389 -13.45 12.87 19.01
C SER A 389 -14.06 11.46 19.06
N LYS A 390 -13.47 10.48 18.38
CA LYS A 390 -13.90 9.07 18.46
C LYS A 390 -13.55 8.39 19.80
N PHE A 391 -12.75 9.03 20.64
CA PHE A 391 -12.27 8.46 21.90
C PHE A 391 -12.86 9.12 23.15
N THR A 392 -13.66 10.18 22.99
CA THR A 392 -14.17 11.03 24.08
C THR A 392 -15.53 10.62 24.66
N ASP A 393 -16.19 9.59 24.10
CA ASP A 393 -17.56 9.22 24.51
C ASP A 393 -17.66 8.33 25.78
N ASP A 394 -16.56 8.04 26.48
CA ASP A 394 -16.59 7.20 27.70
C ASP A 394 -16.81 7.97 29.02
N HIS A 395 -17.08 9.28 28.98
CA HIS A 395 -17.36 10.07 30.19
C HIS A 395 -18.57 10.99 30.04
N ALA A 396 -19.75 10.40 29.91
CA ALA A 396 -21.02 11.04 30.27
C ALA A 396 -22.12 10.00 30.57
N SER A 397 -22.02 9.34 31.73
CA SER A 397 -23.18 8.80 32.43
C SER A 397 -22.91 8.69 33.93
#